data_AF-A0A4Q3ECN8-F1
#
_entry.id   AF-A0A4Q3ECN8-F1
#
_cell.length_a   1.000
_cell.length_b   1.000
_cell.length_c   1.000
_cell.angle_alpha   90.00
_cell.angle_beta   90.00
_cell.angle_gamma   90.00
#
_symmetry.space_group_name_H-M   'P 1'
#
loop_
_entity.id
_entity.type
_entity.pdbx_description
1 polymer ?
#
loop_
_entity_poly.entity_id
_entity_poly.type
_entity_poly.pdbx_seq_one_letter_code
_entity_poly.pdbx_strand_id
1 'polypeptide(L)'
;MQVEKSKERVILGIDPGTKVMGYGLVKENGQKLELLSLGVVKMDHLDDHMLKLQRIFEKTVNLIDNYHPDCLAIEAPFYGKNIQVMLKLG
;
A
#
# COMPACT_ATOMS: atom_id res chain seq x y z
N MET A 1 38.22 -7.33 3.32
CA MET A 1 36.89 -6.88 3.79
C MET A 1 36.02 -6.65 2.58
N GLN A 2 35.09 -7.55 2.29
CA GLN A 2 34.04 -7.26 1.30
C GLN A 2 33.05 -6.32 1.98
N VAL A 3 32.92 -5.11 1.46
CA VAL A 3 31.84 -4.20 1.86
C VAL A 3 30.57 -4.79 1.29
N GLU A 4 29.66 -5.28 2.14
CA GLU A 4 28.31 -5.63 1.72
C GLU A 4 27.73 -4.39 1.03
N LYS A 5 27.51 -4.48 -0.29
CA LYS A 5 26.74 -3.47 -1.01
C LYS A 5 25.38 -3.43 -0.33
N SER A 6 25.07 -2.33 0.37
CA SER A 6 23.71 -2.11 0.82
C SER A 6 22.80 -2.19 -0.40
N LYS A 7 21.88 -3.14 -0.36
CA LYS A 7 20.96 -3.39 -1.47
C LYS A 7 19.92 -2.26 -1.42
N GLU A 8 19.85 -1.48 -2.49
CA GLU A 8 18.77 -0.50 -2.63
C GLU A 8 17.43 -1.23 -2.55
N ARG A 9 16.46 -0.66 -1.82
CA ARG A 9 15.14 -1.25 -1.64
C ARG A 9 14.06 -0.20 -1.82
N VAL A 10 13.03 -0.51 -2.60
CA VAL A 10 11.81 0.30 -2.70
C VAL A 10 10.71 -0.38 -1.89
N ILE A 11 10.10 0.39 -0.98
CA ILE A 11 9.07 -0.08 -0.06
C ILE A 11 7.78 0.68 -0.38
N LEU A 12 6.71 -0.07 -0.66
CA LEU A 12 5.35 0.47 -0.78
C LEU A 12 4.61 0.27 0.54
N GLY A 13 4.12 1.35 1.14
CA GLY A 13 3.22 1.34 2.30
C GLY A 13 1.80 1.67 1.86
N ILE A 14 0.82 0.90 2.34
CA ILE A 14 -0.61 1.13 2.13
C ILE A 14 -1.34 1.17 3.48
N ASP A 15 -2.13 2.21 3.67
CA ASP A 15 -3.08 2.36 4.78
C ASP A 15 -4.52 2.27 4.21
N PRO A 16 -5.18 1.10 4.34
CA PRO A 16 -6.51 0.89 3.80
C PRO A 16 -7.60 1.55 4.66
N GLY A 17 -8.40 2.44 4.06
CA GLY A 17 -9.59 3.02 4.68
C GLY A 17 -10.85 2.90 3.82
N THR A 18 -12.02 2.94 4.45
CA THR A 18 -13.33 2.73 3.79
C THR A 18 -13.80 3.90 2.90
N LYS A 19 -13.21 5.09 3.10
CA LYS A 19 -13.48 6.31 2.33
C LYS A 19 -12.24 6.82 1.61
N VAL A 20 -11.07 6.68 2.23
CA VAL A 20 -9.79 7.14 1.69
C VAL A 20 -8.76 6.07 2.02
N MET A 21 -7.96 5.66 1.04
CA MET A 21 -6.80 4.80 1.24
C MET A 21 -5.53 5.64 1.03
N GLY A 22 -4.63 5.65 2.01
CA GLY A 22 -3.32 6.28 1.90
C GLY A 22 -2.30 5.33 1.28
N TYR A 23 -1.34 5.86 0.53
CA TYR A 23 -0.16 5.11 0.12
C TYR A 23 1.09 5.98 0.16
N GLY A 24 2.24 5.36 0.43
CA GLY A 24 3.55 5.99 0.37
C GLY A 24 4.59 5.04 -0.21
N LEU A 25 5.52 5.57 -0.99
CA LEU A 25 6.68 4.84 -1.47
C LEU A 25 7.94 5.50 -0.96
N VAL A 26 8.81 4.69 -0.37
CA VAL A 26 10.12 5.11 0.10
C VAL A 26 11.21 4.25 -0.50
N LYS A 27 12.36 4.87 -0.81
CA LYS A 27 13.57 4.19 -1.23
C LYS A 27 14.56 4.20 -0.09
N GLU A 28 15.00 3.02 0.31
CA GLU A 28 16.09 2.80 1.25
C GLU A 28 17.39 2.56 0.46
N ASN A 29 18.42 3.36 0.74
CA ASN A 29 19.76 3.21 0.19
C ASN A 29 20.78 3.28 1.33
N GLY A 30 21.16 2.11 1.88
CA GLY A 30 21.99 2.06 3.08
C GLY A 30 21.25 2.63 4.28
N GLN A 31 21.79 3.71 4.81
CA GLN A 31 21.21 4.43 5.95
C GLN A 31 20.35 5.63 5.51
N LYS A 32 20.22 5.87 4.20
CA LYS A 32 19.41 6.97 3.67
C LYS A 32 18.02 6.47 3.27
N LEU A 33 17.02 7.23 3.66
CA LEU A 33 15.62 7.04 3.32
C LEU A 33 15.16 8.23 2.48
N GLU A 34 14.62 7.95 1.30
CA GLU A 34 14.12 8.95 0.36
C GLU A 34 12.64 8.70 0.08
N LEU A 35 11.81 9.75 0.12
CA LEU A 35 10.42 9.66 -0.27
C LEU A 35 10.32 9.71 -1.80
N LEU A 36 9.79 8.65 -2.41
CA LEU A 36 9.58 8.61 -3.87
C LEU A 36 8.21 9.16 -4.25
N SER A 37 7.18 8.82 -3.48
CA SER A 37 5.79 9.19 -3.79
C SER A 37 4.94 9.07 -2.54
N LEU A 38 3.92 9.91 -2.43
CA LEU A 38 2.91 9.84 -1.38
C LEU A 38 1.59 10.28 -2.01
N GLY A 39 0.49 9.62 -1.65
CA GLY A 39 -0.81 10.02 -2.14
C GLY A 39 -1.96 9.36 -1.41
N VAL A 40 -3.15 9.75 -1.85
CA VAL A 40 -4.42 9.22 -1.33
C VAL A 40 -5.32 8.81 -2.47
N VAL A 41 -6.08 7.76 -2.25
CA VAL A 41 -7.11 7.25 -3.16
C VAL A 41 -8.45 7.50 -2.51
N LYS A 42 -9.20 8.47 -3.05
CA LYS A 42 -10.55 8.79 -2.59
C LYS A 42 -11.55 7.82 -3.18
N MET A 43 -12.40 7.27 -2.32
CA MET A 43 -13.45 6.29 -2.62
C MET A 43 -14.81 6.72 -2.03
N ASP A 44 -14.90 7.99 -1.63
CA ASP A 44 -16.05 8.64 -1.02
C ASP A 44 -17.28 8.71 -1.93
N HIS A 45 -17.06 8.72 -3.24
CA HIS A 45 -18.09 8.76 -4.30
C HIS A 45 -18.50 7.38 -4.81
N LEU A 46 -17.96 6.30 -4.26
CA LEU A 46 -18.30 4.93 -4.62
C LEU A 46 -19.23 4.36 -3.54
N ASP A 47 -20.47 4.06 -3.90
CA ASP A 47 -21.44 3.48 -2.96
C ASP A 47 -21.28 1.96 -2.81
N ASP A 48 -20.80 1.29 -3.87
CA ASP A 48 -20.63 -0.17 -3.90
C ASP A 48 -19.25 -0.60 -3.37
N HIS A 49 -19.24 -1.57 -2.46
CA HIS A 49 -18.03 -2.21 -1.94
C HIS A 49 -17.18 -2.85 -3.04
N MET A 50 -17.79 -3.46 -4.07
CA MET A 50 -17.03 -4.09 -5.16
C MET A 50 -16.26 -3.05 -5.97
N LEU A 51 -16.86 -1.89 -6.24
CA LEU A 51 -16.20 -0.79 -6.95
C LEU A 51 -15.03 -0.21 -6.15
N LYS A 52 -15.15 -0.16 -4.82
CA LYS A 52 -14.03 0.25 -3.95
C LYS A 52 -12.87 -0.73 -4.04
N LEU A 53 -13.14 -2.03 -3.94
CA LEU A 53 -12.11 -3.06 -4.06
C LEU A 53 -11.43 -3.03 -5.43
N GLN A 54 -12.21 -2.89 -6.52
CA GLN A 54 -11.66 -2.71 -7.86
C GLN A 54 -10.74 -1.49 -7.93
N ARG A 55 -11.17 -0.36 -7.37
CA ARG A 55 -10.38 0.88 -7.37
C ARG A 55 -9.07 0.75 -6.60
N ILE A 56 -9.10 0.09 -5.44
CA ILE A 56 -7.90 -0.21 -4.64
C ILE A 56 -6.96 -1.11 -5.44
N PHE A 57 -7.49 -2.17 -6.04
CA PHE A 57 -6.72 -3.11 -6.85
C PHE A 57 -6.03 -2.42 -8.02
N GLU A 58 -6.79 -1.71 -8.86
CA GLU A 58 -6.26 -0.98 -10.01
C GLU A 58 -5.18 0.02 -9.60
N LYS A 59 -5.41 0.78 -8.52
CA LYS A 59 -4.43 1.78 -8.08
C LYS A 59 -3.17 1.12 -7.52
N THR A 60 -3.30 0.02 -6.79
CA THR A 60 -2.17 -0.74 -6.25
C THR A 60 -1.34 -1.36 -7.37
N VAL A 61 -1.98 -2.01 -8.35
CA VAL A 61 -1.31 -2.55 -9.54
C VAL A 61 -0.55 -1.45 -10.27
N ASN A 62 -1.20 -0.30 -10.53
CA ASN A 62 -0.51 0.84 -11.15
C ASN A 62 0.71 1.31 -10.35
N LEU A 63 0.68 1.30 -9.02
CA LEU A 63 1.86 1.67 -8.21
C LEU A 63 2.96 0.62 -8.32
N ILE A 64 2.60 -0.67 -8.33
CA ILE A 64 3.55 -1.77 -8.50
C ILE A 64 4.22 -1.71 -9.87
N ASP A 65 3.46 -1.49 -10.94
CA ASP A 65 3.97 -1.43 -12.31
C ASP A 65 4.88 -0.22 -12.55
N ASN A 66 4.59 0.92 -11.91
CA ASN A 66 5.38 2.15 -12.09
C ASN A 66 6.65 2.19 -11.24
N TYR A 67 6.65 1.56 -10.06
CA TYR A 67 7.73 1.72 -9.08
C TYR A 67 8.47 0.42 -8.74
N HIS A 68 7.96 -0.74 -9.16
CA HIS A 68 8.54 -2.06 -8.89
C HIS A 68 9.04 -2.23 -7.44
N PRO A 69 8.16 -2.05 -6.43
CA PRO A 69 8.56 -2.17 -5.04
C PRO A 69 9.05 -3.59 -4.71
N ASP A 70 10.12 -3.68 -3.93
CA ASP A 70 10.66 -4.96 -3.44
C ASP A 70 9.77 -5.57 -2.35
N CYS A 71 9.07 -4.72 -1.59
CA CYS A 71 8.14 -5.16 -0.57
C CYS A 71 6.94 -4.21 -0.42
N LEU A 72 5.85 -4.80 0.06
CA LEU A 72 4.61 -4.12 0.41
C LEU A 72 4.38 -4.24 1.91
N ALA A 73 4.17 -3.11 2.58
CA ALA A 73 3.68 -3.02 3.94
C ALA A 73 2.23 -2.56 3.92
N ILE A 74 1.33 -3.28 4.59
CA ILE A 74 -0.08 -2.92 4.70
C ILE A 74 -0.48 -2.90 6.17
N GLU A 75 -1.23 -1.88 6.58
CA GLU A 75 -1.80 -1.85 7.91
C GLU A 75 -2.95 -2.87 8.01
N ALA A 76 -2.88 -3.76 9.00
CA ALA A 76 -3.96 -4.69 9.27
C ALA A 76 -5.16 -3.91 9.82
N PRO A 77 -6.37 -4.04 9.25
CA PRO A 77 -7.54 -3.40 9.82
C PRO A 77 -7.83 -4.04 11.18
N PHE A 78 -7.49 -3.37 12.28
CA PHE A 78 -7.91 -3.75 13.62
C PHE A 78 -9.40 -3.44 13.82
N TYR A 79 -10.27 -4.14 13.07
CA TYR A 79 -11.71 -4.18 13.37
C TYR A 79 -11.99 -5.32 14.32
N GLY A 80 -12.05 -4.99 15.61
CA GLY A 80 -12.47 -5.89 16.67
C GLY A 80 -13.85 -6.52 16.39
N LYS A 81 -13.99 -7.77 16.85
CA LYS A 81 -15.22 -8.53 17.14
C LYS A 81 -15.98 -9.29 16.05
N ASN A 82 -15.85 -9.04 14.74
CA ASN A 82 -16.66 -9.80 13.75
C ASN A 82 -15.84 -10.35 12.57
N ILE A 83 -15.48 -11.63 12.67
CA ILE A 83 -14.78 -12.43 11.64
C ILE A 83 -15.56 -12.45 10.30
N GLN A 84 -16.89 -12.29 10.34
CA GLN A 84 -17.73 -12.18 9.14
C GLN A 84 -17.46 -10.91 8.29
N VAL A 85 -16.90 -9.84 8.87
CA VAL A 85 -16.55 -8.62 8.11
C VAL A 85 -15.24 -8.81 7.35
N MET A 86 -14.30 -9.61 7.89
CA MET A 86 -13.09 -10.02 7.16
C MET A 86 -13.40 -10.89 5.94
N LEU A 87 -14.37 -11.81 6.04
CA LEU A 87 -14.71 -12.74 4.95
C LEU A 87 -15.50 -12.10 3.80
N LYS A 88 -16.15 -10.95 4.03
CA LYS A 88 -16.85 -10.19 2.96
C LYS A 88 -15.91 -9.29 2.14
N LEU A 89 -14.64 -9.20 2.55
CA LEU A 89 -13.57 -8.50 1.83
C LEU A 89 -12.63 -9.48 1.07
N GLY A 90 -13.06 -10.74 0.92
CA GLY A 90 -12.49 -11.69 -0.04
C GLY A 90 -13.18 -11.56 -1.39
#